data_AF-A0A3D1PR96-F1
#
_entry.id   AF-A0A3D1PR96-F1
#
_cell.length_a   1.000
_cell.length_b   1.000
_cell.length_c   1.000
_cell.angle_alpha   90.00
_cell.angle_beta   90.00
_cell.angle_gamma   90.00
#
_symmetry.space_group_name_H-M   'P 1'
#
loop_
_entity.id
_entity.type
_entity.pdbx_description
1 polymer ?
#
loop_
_entity_poly.entity_id
_entity_poly.type
_entity_poly.pdbx_seq_one_letter_code
_entity_poly.pdbx_strand_id
1 'polypeptide(L)'
;ARPSSLLLGAAAQLGIFFTFVGAKILGFTNKEAASIGIIGGADGPTAIFVTTRLAPHLLGSIAVAAYCYMALVPVIQPPIMKVLTTEKERQIVMESPRKVSKTEKILFP
;
A
#
# COMPACT_ATOMS: atom_id res chain seq x y z
N ALA A 1 -13.81 4.90 16.25
CA ALA A 1 -13.41 3.94 15.20
C ALA A 1 -14.45 3.93 14.08
N ARG A 2 -14.01 3.77 12.82
CA ARG A 2 -14.89 3.55 11.65
C ARG A 2 -14.48 2.22 10.97
N PRO A 3 -15.14 1.10 11.29
CA PRO A 3 -14.75 -0.22 10.75
C PRO A 3 -14.81 -0.28 9.21
N SER A 4 -15.67 0.52 8.59
CA SER A 4 -15.78 0.64 7.14
C SER A 4 -14.49 1.08 6.46
N SER A 5 -13.58 1.77 7.16
CA SER A 5 -12.26 2.13 6.63
C SER A 5 -11.39 0.92 6.26
N LEU A 6 -11.70 -0.28 6.78
CA LEU A 6 -11.02 -1.52 6.39
C LEU A 6 -11.23 -1.85 4.91
N LEU A 7 -12.41 -1.54 4.35
CA LEU A 7 -12.70 -1.72 2.92
C LEU A 7 -11.81 -0.83 2.04
N LEU A 8 -11.51 0.38 2.51
CA LEU A 8 -10.58 1.28 1.82
C LEU A 8 -9.16 0.70 1.82
N GLY A 9 -8.74 0.08 2.92
CA GLY A 9 -7.49 -0.68 3.01
C GLY A 9 -7.44 -1.87 2.05
N ALA A 10 -8.54 -2.61 1.91
CA ALA A 10 -8.64 -3.72 0.96
C ALA A 10 -8.50 -3.23 -0.49
N ALA A 11 -9.14 -2.10 -0.85
CA ALA A 11 -8.99 -1.49 -2.16
C ALA A 11 -7.55 -1.00 -2.42
N ALA A 12 -6.86 -0.49 -1.40
CA ALA A 12 -5.47 -0.05 -1.54
C ALA A 12 -4.52 -1.18 -1.96
N GLN A 13 -4.81 -2.43 -1.60
CA GLN A 13 -4.00 -3.60 -1.98
C GLN A 13 -4.06 -3.91 -3.49
N LEU A 14 -4.99 -3.34 -4.24
CA LEU A 14 -5.02 -3.48 -5.71
C LEU A 14 -3.72 -2.98 -6.37
N GLY A 15 -3.01 -2.04 -5.74
CA GLY A 15 -1.71 -1.57 -6.19
C GLY A 15 -0.67 -2.69 -6.32
N ILE A 16 -0.69 -3.68 -5.42
CA ILE A 16 0.19 -4.85 -5.47
C ILE A 16 -0.08 -5.68 -6.73
N PHE A 17 -1.35 -5.95 -7.01
CA PHE A 17 -1.75 -6.77 -8.16
C PHE A 17 -1.44 -6.08 -9.48
N PHE A 18 -1.69 -4.77 -9.59
CA PHE A 18 -1.33 -4.00 -10.78
C PHE A 18 0.18 -4.03 -11.02
N THR A 19 0.98 -3.84 -9.96
CA THR A 19 2.45 -3.86 -10.06
C THR A 19 2.95 -5.25 -10.44
N PHE A 20 2.36 -6.32 -9.89
CA PHE A 20 2.66 -7.71 -10.25
C PHE A 20 2.41 -7.99 -11.74
N VAL A 21 1.23 -7.62 -12.25
CA VAL A 21 0.87 -7.82 -13.66
C VAL A 21 1.77 -6.99 -14.58
N GLY A 22 2.10 -5.75 -14.20
CA GLY A 22 3.04 -4.91 -14.92
C GLY A 22 4.44 -5.54 -15.01
N ALA A 23 4.99 -6.00 -13.89
CA ALA A 23 6.27 -6.71 -13.87
C ALA A 23 6.23 -7.99 -14.71
N LYS A 24 5.08 -8.68 -14.74
CA LYS A 24 4.91 -9.85 -15.59
C LYS A 24 4.97 -9.56 -17.07
N ILE A 25 4.31 -8.49 -17.50
CA ILE A 25 4.33 -8.04 -18.90
C ILE A 25 5.75 -7.64 -19.32
N LEU A 26 6.54 -7.09 -18.39
CA LEU A 26 7.95 -6.72 -18.59
C LEU A 26 8.93 -7.92 -18.62
N GLY A 27 8.43 -9.16 -18.48
CA GLY A 27 9.23 -10.38 -18.64
C GLY A 27 9.82 -10.95 -17.35
N PHE A 28 9.48 -10.42 -16.17
CA PHE A 28 9.97 -10.96 -14.90
C PHE A 28 9.33 -12.33 -14.57
N THR A 29 10.09 -13.17 -13.85
CA THR A 29 9.56 -14.46 -13.36
C THR A 29 8.42 -14.26 -12.36
N ASN A 30 7.62 -15.31 -12.07
CA ASN A 30 6.54 -15.23 -11.08
C ASN A 30 7.06 -14.74 -9.71
N LYS A 31 8.24 -15.21 -9.30
CA LYS A 31 8.83 -14.89 -8.00
C LYS A 31 9.35 -13.45 -7.95
N GLU A 32 9.99 -12.99 -9.02
CA GLU A 32 10.47 -11.61 -9.11
C GLU A 32 9.32 -10.63 -9.22
N ALA A 33 8.32 -10.91 -10.06
CA ALA A 33 7.11 -10.09 -10.17
C ALA A 33 6.35 -10.02 -8.84
N ALA A 34 6.30 -11.11 -8.06
CA ALA A 34 5.74 -11.09 -6.72
C ALA A 34 6.53 -10.17 -5.79
N SER A 35 7.87 -10.26 -5.76
CA SER A 35 8.72 -9.38 -4.95
C SER A 35 8.58 -7.90 -5.33
N ILE A 36 8.53 -7.59 -6.64
CA ILE A 36 8.32 -6.23 -7.15
C ILE A 36 6.90 -5.75 -6.81
N GLY A 37 5.90 -6.64 -6.92
CA GLY A 37 4.50 -6.34 -6.64
C GLY A 37 4.27 -5.83 -5.23
N ILE A 38 4.94 -6.41 -4.21
CA ILE A 38 4.75 -6.02 -2.80
C ILE A 38 5.12 -4.56 -2.53
N ILE A 39 5.95 -3.92 -3.36
CA ILE A 39 6.24 -2.48 -3.25
C ILE A 39 4.94 -1.66 -3.33
N GLY A 40 3.97 -2.09 -4.14
CA GLY A 40 2.66 -1.44 -4.27
C GLY A 40 1.83 -1.44 -2.99
N GLY A 41 2.18 -2.26 -1.99
CA GLY A 41 1.56 -2.25 -0.66
C GLY A 41 2.07 -1.13 0.26
N ALA A 42 3.14 -0.43 -0.14
CA ALA A 42 3.79 0.63 0.62
C ALA A 42 4.23 0.23 2.05
N ASP A 43 4.57 -1.06 2.23
CA ASP A 43 5.09 -1.61 3.49
C ASP A 43 6.51 -2.18 3.31
N GLY A 44 7.51 -1.43 3.78
CA GLY A 44 8.94 -1.73 3.59
C GLY A 44 9.40 -3.03 4.24
N PRO A 45 9.13 -3.26 5.54
CA PRO A 45 9.46 -4.52 6.22
C PRO A 45 8.89 -5.76 5.51
N THR A 46 7.64 -5.71 5.05
CA THR A 46 7.03 -6.82 4.30
C THR A 46 7.64 -6.99 2.91
N ALA A 47 7.95 -5.91 2.20
CA ALA A 47 8.64 -5.96 0.91
C ALA A 47 10.02 -6.61 1.03
N ILE A 48 10.79 -6.24 2.05
CA ILE A 48 12.08 -6.86 2.36
C ILE A 48 11.90 -8.34 2.70
N PHE A 49 10.97 -8.66 3.60
CA PHE A 49 10.73 -10.04 4.04
C PHE A 49 10.34 -10.97 2.89
N VAL A 50 9.42 -10.55 2.02
CA VAL A 50 8.99 -11.36 0.87
C VAL A 50 10.13 -11.51 -0.13
N THR A 51 10.86 -10.43 -0.42
CA THR A 51 11.94 -10.44 -1.41
C THR A 51 13.10 -11.33 -0.98
N THR A 52 13.45 -11.34 0.31
CA THR A 52 14.50 -12.26 0.83
C THR A 52 14.15 -13.73 0.65
N ARG A 53 12.88 -14.10 0.49
CA ARG A 53 12.44 -15.48 0.27
C ARG A 53 12.18 -15.82 -1.19
N LEU A 54 11.70 -14.86 -1.99
CA LEU A 54 11.27 -15.11 -3.37
C LEU A 54 12.32 -14.73 -4.42
N ALA A 55 13.02 -13.60 -4.25
CA ALA A 55 14.02 -13.09 -5.20
C ALA A 55 15.15 -12.34 -4.47
N PRO A 56 16.04 -13.05 -3.74
CA PRO A 56 17.07 -12.42 -2.90
C PRO A 56 18.03 -11.52 -3.68
N HIS A 57 18.29 -11.84 -4.95
CA HIS A 57 19.15 -11.06 -5.84
C HIS A 57 18.58 -9.67 -6.17
N LEU A 58 17.26 -9.48 -6.04
CA LEU A 58 16.59 -8.19 -6.25
C LEU A 58 16.45 -7.37 -4.96
N LEU A 59 16.86 -7.90 -3.81
CA LEU A 59 16.63 -7.30 -2.49
C LEU A 59 17.13 -5.86 -2.40
N GLY A 60 18.37 -5.61 -2.84
CA GLY A 60 18.95 -4.27 -2.76
C GLY A 60 18.16 -3.25 -3.57
N SER A 61 17.78 -3.60 -4.80
CA SER A 61 17.01 -2.72 -5.68
C SER A 61 15.60 -2.47 -5.14
N ILE A 62 14.92 -3.52 -4.67
CA ILE A 62 13.56 -3.43 -4.14
C ILE A 62 13.52 -2.64 -2.83
N ALA A 63 14.47 -2.86 -1.92
CA ALA A 63 14.53 -2.14 -0.65
C ALA A 63 14.73 -0.63 -0.86
N VAL A 64 15.65 -0.24 -1.76
CA VAL A 64 15.87 1.17 -2.11
C VAL A 64 14.62 1.76 -2.73
N ALA A 65 14.05 1.11 -3.75
CA ALA A 65 12.84 1.59 -4.42
C ALA A 65 11.67 1.76 -3.45
N ALA A 66 11.45 0.79 -2.55
CA ALA A 66 10.37 0.83 -1.57
C ALA A 66 10.45 2.06 -0.66
N TYR A 67 11.60 2.30 -0.02
CA TYR A 67 11.73 3.46 0.87
C TYR A 67 11.74 4.79 0.11
N CYS A 68 12.36 4.85 -1.08
CA CYS A 68 12.33 6.04 -1.93
C CYS A 68 10.90 6.42 -2.32
N TYR A 69 10.09 5.45 -2.77
CA TYR A 69 8.71 5.74 -3.17
C TYR A 69 7.79 6.08 -1.99
N MET A 70 8.00 5.47 -0.82
CA MET A 70 7.28 5.88 0.40
C MET A 70 7.58 7.33 0.79
N ALA A 71 8.83 7.77 0.67
CA ALA A 71 9.21 9.17 0.93
C ALA A 71 8.61 10.15 -0.10
N LEU A 72 8.29 9.68 -1.30
CA LEU A 72 7.68 10.47 -2.37
C LEU A 72 6.14 10.55 -2.27
N VAL A 73 5.50 9.88 -1.32
CA VAL A 73 4.04 9.93 -1.12
C VAL A 73 3.51 11.38 -1.05
N PRO A 74 4.11 12.32 -0.31
CA PRO A 74 3.64 13.71 -0.26
C PRO A 74 3.73 14.44 -1.61
N VAL A 75 4.56 13.96 -2.54
CA VAL A 75 4.70 14.54 -3.88
C VAL A 75 3.72 13.88 -4.86
N ILE A 76 3.55 12.57 -4.77
CA ILE A 76 2.73 11.77 -5.70
C ILE A 76 1.24 11.81 -5.35
N GLN A 77 0.90 11.73 -4.06
CA GLN A 77 -0.48 11.58 -3.61
C GLN A 77 -1.35 12.83 -3.86
N PRO A 78 -0.92 14.07 -3.54
CA PRO A 78 -1.78 15.24 -3.71
C PRO A 78 -2.22 15.52 -5.16
N PRO A 79 -1.35 15.39 -6.20
CA PRO A 79 -1.78 15.49 -7.59
C PRO A 79 -2.85 14.45 -7.97
N ILE A 80 -2.70 13.19 -7.55
CA ILE A 80 -3.67 12.13 -7.84
C ILE A 80 -5.02 12.46 -7.19
N MET A 81 -5.02 12.89 -5.92
CA MET A 81 -6.23 13.33 -5.25
C MET A 81 -6.89 14.50 -5.98
N LYS A 82 -6.08 15.46 -6.47
CA LYS A 82 -6.58 16.62 -7.21
C LYS A 82 -7.30 16.26 -8.50
N VAL A 83 -6.85 15.20 -9.18
CA VAL A 83 -7.40 14.72 -10.46
C VAL A 83 -8.63 13.83 -10.24
N LEU A 84 -8.65 12.99 -9.20
CA LEU A 84 -9.69 11.97 -9.03
C LEU A 84 -10.86 12.37 -8.12
N THR A 85 -10.73 13.43 -7.33
CA THR A 85 -11.79 13.87 -6.41
C THR A 85 -12.28 15.28 -6.75
N THR A 86 -13.51 15.60 -6.38
CA THR A 86 -14.11 16.93 -6.56
C THR A 86 -13.94 17.80 -5.32
N GLU A 87 -14.11 19.12 -5.44
CA GLU A 87 -14.08 20.03 -4.28
C GLU A 87 -15.18 19.71 -3.26
N LYS A 88 -16.38 19.33 -3.74
CA LYS A 88 -17.51 18.93 -2.88
C LYS A 88 -17.18 17.73 -2.01
N GLU A 89 -16.53 16.71 -2.56
CA GLU A 89 -16.12 15.51 -1.81
C GLU A 89 -15.05 15.82 -0.76
N ARG A 90 -14.11 16.73 -1.07
CA ARG A 90 -13.04 17.14 -0.14
C ARG A 90 -13.53 17.97 1.05
N GLN A 91 -14.72 18.57 0.94
CA GLN A 91 -15.33 19.40 2.00
C GLN A 91 -16.25 18.61 2.94
N ILE A 92 -16.38 17.29 2.75
CA ILE A 92 -17.21 16.44 3.62
C ILE A 92 -16.62 16.43 5.04
N VAL A 93 -17.41 16.85 6.04
CA VAL A 93 -17.00 16.88 7.44
C VAL A 93 -16.99 15.47 8.02
N MET A 94 -15.85 15.04 8.55
CA MET A 94 -15.70 13.74 9.18
C MET A 94 -16.08 13.82 10.66
N GLU A 95 -17.20 13.19 11.04
CA GLU A 95 -17.57 12.95 12.44
C GLU A 95 -16.45 12.28 13.25
N SER A 96 -16.33 12.68 14.51
CA SER A 96 -15.36 12.15 15.47
C SER A 96 -15.49 10.62 15.62
N PRO A 97 -14.38 9.87 15.61
CA PRO A 97 -14.44 8.42 15.77
C PRO A 97 -15.03 8.02 17.13
N ARG A 98 -15.90 7.00 17.16
CA ARG A 98 -16.39 6.41 18.44
C ARG A 98 -15.25 5.98 19.38
N LYS A 99 -15.46 6.09 20.69
CA LYS A 99 -14.54 5.56 21.70
C LYS A 99 -14.56 4.03 21.67
N VAL A 100 -13.38 3.42 21.57
CA VAL A 100 -13.22 1.95 21.49
C VAL A 100 -13.01 1.42 22.91
N SER A 101 -13.71 0.36 23.29
CA SER A 101 -13.56 -0.24 24.62
C SER A 101 -12.21 -0.95 24.77
N LYS A 102 -11.72 -1.11 26.01
CA LYS A 102 -10.49 -1.86 26.27
C LYS A 102 -10.62 -3.32 25.80
N THR A 103 -11.78 -3.93 26.02
CA THR A 103 -12.10 -5.29 25.59
C THR A 103 -12.05 -5.43 24.07
N GLU A 104 -12.60 -4.47 23.33
CA GLU A 104 -12.59 -4.48 21.87
C GLU A 104 -11.17 -4.38 21.30
N LYS A 105 -10.30 -3.56 21.90
CA LYS A 105 -8.88 -3.49 21.51
C LYS A 105 -8.09 -4.77 21.81
N ILE A 106 -8.49 -5.53 22.83
CA ILE A 106 -7.83 -6.79 23.20
C ILE A 106 -8.27 -7.92 22.25
N LEU A 107 -9.55 -7.94 21.88
CA LEU A 107 -10.10 -8.94 20.96
C LEU A 107 -9.73 -8.67 19.49
N PHE A 108 -9.39 -7.42 19.15
CA PHE A 108 -8.98 -6.99 17.82
C PHE A 108 -7.55 -6.39 17.88
N PRO A 109 -6.50 -7.25 17.90
CA PRO A 109 -5.11 -6.82 17.97
C PRO A 109 -4.60 -6.17 16.68
#